data_AF-A0ABD3J1K2-F1
#
_entry.id   AF-A0ABD3J1K2-F1
#
_cell.length_a   1.000
_cell.length_b   1.000
_cell.length_c   1.000
_cell.angle_alpha   90.00
_cell.angle_beta   90.00
_cell.angle_gamma   90.00
#
_symmetry.space_group_name_H-M   'P 1'
#
loop_
_entity.id
_entity.type
_entity.pdbx_description
1 polymer ?
#
loop_
_entity_poly.entity_id
_entity_poly.type
_entity_poly.pdbx_seq_one_letter_code
_entity_poly.pdbx_strand_id
1 'polypeptide(L)'
;MLIGKALNERHGCPWLTPMLNPISDDHYRYVGNEGRRSISSSMMIPTQKHPMMRGKSYTGSKYELMASKKMVGVFISVWMKKDLLRRYCVSNVRVCSVPCGIMNYLGNKGSVSVSMSIEGTSFCFIAAHLASGEKKGDEGRRNHQVSEIFRRTSFPRSHKDDDKNHPLTILGHDRIFWFGDLNYRLYLENDLPRELIRKQDWMALQQFDQLRKEQEDGVFQGWKEGNIEFAPTYKYSSLNGNRYSGGLPSRFREKQRTPAWCDRILWYGKGVRQISYFRSESNFSDHRPVSALFATQIEVAKSDPIVAPLPAIFTSTAPSTQLQTGKSVHCENATSTSMSLIVKDTESLPEATLKL
;
A
#
# COMPACT_ATOMS: atom_id res chain seq x y z
N MET A 1 -16.82 6.12 8.76
CA MET A 1 -18.25 5.81 8.50
C MET A 1 -18.68 6.09 7.06
N LEU A 2 -18.24 7.17 6.39
CA LEU A 2 -18.58 7.44 4.97
C LEU A 2 -18.13 6.36 3.97
N ILE A 3 -16.93 5.77 4.14
CA ILE A 3 -16.43 4.71 3.25
C ILE A 3 -17.27 3.45 3.36
N GLY A 4 -17.55 3.00 4.60
CA GLY A 4 -18.44 1.86 4.84
C GLY A 4 -19.84 2.12 4.30
N LYS A 5 -20.36 3.34 4.46
CA LYS A 5 -21.63 3.75 3.87
C LYS A 5 -21.59 3.65 2.32
N ALA A 6 -20.56 4.19 1.67
CA ALA A 6 -20.37 4.09 0.23
C ALA A 6 -20.24 2.64 -0.28
N LEU A 7 -19.52 1.78 0.44
CA LEU A 7 -19.38 0.36 0.12
C LEU A 7 -20.69 -0.42 0.22
N ASN A 8 -21.61 0.03 1.07
CA ASN A 8 -22.84 -0.70 1.40
C ASN A 8 -24.12 -0.09 0.79
N GLU A 9 -24.11 1.17 0.36
CA GLU A 9 -25.29 1.86 -0.20
C GLU A 9 -25.37 1.83 -1.73
N ARG A 10 -24.25 1.72 -2.44
CA ARG A 10 -24.26 1.53 -3.89
C ARG A 10 -23.93 0.07 -4.16
N HIS A 11 -24.81 -0.63 -4.88
CA HIS A 11 -24.50 -1.90 -5.55
C HIS A 11 -23.07 -1.79 -6.08
N GLY A 12 -22.14 -2.60 -5.54
CA GLY A 12 -20.72 -2.31 -5.59
C GLY A 12 -20.25 -1.87 -6.97
N CYS A 13 -19.27 -0.95 -6.97
CA CYS A 13 -18.47 -0.50 -8.11
C CYS A 13 -18.99 0.72 -8.90
N PRO A 14 -18.67 1.94 -8.44
CA PRO A 14 -18.39 3.05 -9.36
C PRO A 14 -16.90 3.23 -9.66
N TRP A 15 -16.01 2.83 -8.73
CA TRP A 15 -14.55 2.99 -8.86
C TRP A 15 -13.84 1.79 -9.50
N LEU A 16 -14.57 0.70 -9.80
CA LEU A 16 -14.05 -0.48 -10.50
C LEU A 16 -14.38 -0.46 -12.00
N THR A 17 -15.05 0.60 -12.49
CA THR A 17 -15.20 0.83 -13.92
C THR A 17 -13.94 1.57 -14.38
N PRO A 18 -12.96 0.91 -15.03
CA PRO A 18 -11.95 1.64 -15.77
C PRO A 18 -12.68 2.58 -16.73
N MET A 19 -12.26 3.84 -16.81
CA MET A 19 -12.70 4.70 -17.91
C MET A 19 -12.14 4.08 -19.18
N LEU A 20 -12.94 3.21 -19.82
CA LEU A 20 -12.63 2.53 -21.09
C LEU A 20 -12.63 3.49 -22.29
N ASN A 21 -12.93 4.76 -22.05
CA ASN A 21 -12.82 5.78 -23.07
C ASN A 21 -11.48 6.48 -22.88
N PRO A 22 -10.51 6.34 -23.80
CA PRO A 22 -9.43 7.29 -23.88
C PRO A 22 -10.08 8.67 -23.94
N ILE A 23 -9.66 9.54 -23.02
CA ILE A 23 -10.11 10.93 -23.00
C ILE A 23 -9.77 11.49 -24.39
N SER A 24 -10.79 11.93 -25.13
CA SER A 24 -10.55 12.59 -26.42
C SER A 24 -9.65 13.80 -26.20
N ASP A 25 -8.88 14.12 -27.23
CA ASP A 25 -7.86 15.18 -27.32
C ASP A 25 -8.28 16.53 -26.67
N ASP A 26 -9.58 16.78 -26.55
CA ASP A 26 -10.18 18.03 -26.07
C ASP A 26 -10.03 18.34 -24.56
N HIS A 27 -9.69 17.37 -23.71
CA HIS A 27 -9.56 17.62 -22.26
C HIS A 27 -8.16 18.04 -21.82
N TYR A 28 -7.17 17.95 -22.72
CA TYR A 28 -5.80 18.44 -22.53
C TYR A 28 -5.49 19.68 -23.36
N ARG A 29 -6.48 20.59 -23.53
CA ARG A 29 -6.21 21.91 -24.13
C ARG A 29 -5.30 22.72 -23.21
N TYR A 30 -3.99 22.60 -23.44
CA TYR A 30 -3.02 23.63 -23.10
C TYR A 30 -3.51 24.89 -23.84
N VAL A 31 -3.81 25.97 -23.11
CA VAL A 31 -4.32 27.19 -23.72
C VAL A 31 -3.16 27.83 -24.50
N GLY A 32 -2.97 27.35 -25.73
CA GLY A 32 -2.31 28.04 -26.81
C GLY A 32 -3.24 29.13 -27.33
N ASN A 33 -2.63 30.26 -27.64
CA ASN A 33 -3.24 31.54 -27.92
C ASN A 33 -4.20 31.50 -29.12
N GLU A 34 -5.53 31.48 -28.93
CA GLU A 34 -6.49 31.89 -29.96
C GLU A 34 -7.77 32.55 -29.40
N GLY A 35 -8.04 33.74 -29.95
CA GLY A 35 -9.31 34.44 -30.17
C GLY A 35 -10.53 34.19 -29.27
N ARG A 36 -11.01 35.28 -28.65
CA ARG A 36 -12.40 35.44 -28.18
C ARG A 36 -13.41 34.89 -29.18
N ARG A 37 -14.24 33.92 -28.75
CA ARG A 37 -15.62 33.76 -29.23
C ARG A 37 -16.53 33.40 -28.05
N SER A 38 -17.53 34.24 -27.81
CA SER A 38 -18.67 33.91 -26.97
C SER A 38 -19.58 32.96 -27.74
N ILE A 39 -20.09 31.92 -27.08
CA ILE A 39 -21.29 31.21 -27.55
C ILE A 39 -22.15 30.93 -26.32
N SER A 40 -23.32 31.58 -26.33
CA SER A 40 -24.49 31.23 -25.54
C SER A 40 -25.15 29.99 -26.17
N SER A 41 -25.54 29.01 -25.37
CA SER A 41 -26.62 28.11 -25.73
C SER A 41 -27.24 27.46 -24.49
N SER A 42 -28.52 27.73 -24.31
CA SER A 42 -29.44 27.01 -23.44
C SER A 42 -29.80 25.67 -24.08
N MET A 43 -29.79 24.58 -23.30
CA MET A 43 -30.49 23.35 -23.67
C MET A 43 -31.19 22.75 -22.46
N MET A 44 -32.51 22.61 -22.61
CA MET A 44 -33.42 21.96 -21.67
C MET A 44 -33.20 20.44 -21.66
N ILE A 45 -33.27 19.82 -20.49
CA ILE A 45 -33.20 18.36 -20.31
C ILE A 45 -34.64 17.81 -20.20
N PRO A 46 -35.05 16.82 -21.02
CA PRO A 46 -36.35 16.17 -20.85
C PRO A 46 -36.34 15.21 -19.66
N THR A 47 -37.37 15.28 -18.82
CA THR A 47 -37.60 14.36 -17.69
C THR A 47 -38.26 13.08 -18.19
N GLN A 48 -37.49 11.99 -18.30
CA GLN A 48 -38.05 10.63 -18.40
C GLN A 48 -38.19 10.03 -17.00
N LYS A 49 -39.45 9.81 -16.57
CA LYS A 49 -39.80 9.04 -15.37
C LYS A 49 -39.63 7.55 -15.67
N HIS A 50 -38.65 6.90 -15.05
CA HIS A 50 -38.58 5.44 -15.01
C HIS A 50 -39.47 4.87 -13.88
N PRO A 51 -40.15 3.73 -14.09
CA PRO A 51 -41.04 3.15 -13.08
C PRO A 51 -40.25 2.56 -11.90
N MET A 52 -40.73 2.87 -10.70
CA MET A 52 -40.18 2.43 -9.42
C MET A 52 -40.49 0.95 -9.19
N MET A 53 -39.60 0.05 -9.62
CA MET A 53 -39.65 -1.36 -9.24
C MET A 53 -39.32 -1.48 -7.74
N ARG A 54 -40.33 -1.86 -6.96
CA ARG A 54 -40.27 -2.07 -5.51
C ARG A 54 -39.45 -3.34 -5.23
N GLY A 55 -38.12 -3.20 -5.19
CA GLY A 55 -37.18 -4.27 -4.88
C GLY A 55 -37.11 -4.57 -3.38
N LYS A 56 -37.23 -5.85 -3.01
CA LYS A 56 -37.06 -6.37 -1.64
C LYS A 56 -35.79 -5.80 -0.99
N SER A 57 -35.96 -5.18 0.18
CA SER A 57 -34.85 -4.59 0.94
C SER A 57 -34.02 -5.69 1.61
N TYR A 58 -32.92 -6.11 0.98
CA TYR A 58 -31.86 -6.84 1.68
C TYR A 58 -31.01 -5.81 2.45
N THR A 59 -31.47 -5.40 3.63
CA THR A 59 -30.89 -4.32 4.47
C THR A 59 -29.71 -4.78 5.33
N GLY A 60 -28.84 -5.64 4.79
CA GLY A 60 -27.62 -6.08 5.46
C GLY A 60 -26.36 -5.45 4.84
N SER A 61 -25.50 -4.83 5.67
CA SER A 61 -24.16 -4.39 5.26
C SER A 61 -23.39 -5.54 4.63
N LYS A 62 -22.95 -5.41 3.36
CA LYS A 62 -22.20 -6.43 2.60
C LYS A 62 -20.74 -6.53 3.00
N TYR A 63 -20.18 -5.43 3.50
CA TYR A 63 -18.81 -5.35 3.99
C TYR A 63 -18.79 -5.17 5.50
N GLU A 64 -17.69 -5.62 6.11
CA GLU A 64 -17.35 -5.44 7.51
C GLU A 64 -15.98 -4.76 7.63
N LEU A 65 -15.85 -3.87 8.61
CA LEU A 65 -14.61 -3.16 8.88
C LEU A 65 -13.68 -4.07 9.68
N MET A 66 -12.55 -4.45 9.08
CA MET A 66 -11.56 -5.29 9.77
C MET A 66 -10.63 -4.45 10.64
N ALA A 67 -10.11 -3.35 10.09
CA ALA A 67 -9.20 -2.46 10.78
C ALA A 67 -9.34 -1.04 10.24
N SER A 68 -9.14 -0.05 11.10
CA SER A 68 -9.06 1.35 10.71
C SER A 68 -8.14 2.10 11.66
N LYS A 69 -7.27 2.96 11.12
CA LYS A 69 -6.36 3.76 11.94
C LYS A 69 -6.01 5.07 11.23
N LYS A 70 -5.94 6.15 12.02
CA LYS A 70 -5.58 7.49 11.59
C LYS A 70 -4.33 7.95 12.35
N MET A 71 -3.39 8.57 11.65
CA MET A 71 -2.25 9.29 12.21
C MET A 71 -2.18 10.67 11.53
N VAL A 72 -2.71 11.69 12.19
CA VAL A 72 -2.82 13.07 11.66
C VAL A 72 -3.41 13.10 10.25
N GLY A 73 -2.57 13.19 9.21
CA GLY A 73 -2.97 13.27 7.80
C GLY A 73 -2.99 11.92 7.07
N VAL A 74 -2.57 10.83 7.71
CA VAL A 74 -2.55 9.48 7.12
C VAL A 74 -3.71 8.67 7.69
N PHE A 75 -4.45 7.98 6.82
CA PHE A 75 -5.59 7.16 7.21
C PHE A 75 -5.63 5.88 6.39
N ILE A 76 -5.86 4.75 7.06
CA ILE A 76 -6.09 3.45 6.44
C ILE A 76 -7.37 2.83 7.01
N SER A 77 -8.13 2.16 6.14
CA SER A 77 -9.24 1.30 6.53
C SER A 77 -9.29 0.07 5.65
N VAL A 78 -9.40 -1.11 6.25
CA VAL A 78 -9.46 -2.41 5.57
C VAL A 78 -10.86 -3.00 5.78
N TRP A 79 -11.50 -3.39 4.68
CA TRP A 79 -12.86 -3.89 4.66
C TRP A 79 -12.91 -5.26 3.98
N MET A 80 -13.69 -6.19 4.52
CA MET A 80 -13.88 -7.52 3.94
C MET A 80 -15.36 -7.77 3.67
N LYS A 81 -15.69 -8.48 2.58
CA LYS A 81 -17.06 -8.94 2.33
C LYS A 81 -17.48 -9.94 3.42
N LYS A 82 -18.69 -9.79 3.97
CA LYS A 82 -19.20 -10.72 4.99
C LYS A 82 -19.25 -12.17 4.55
N ASP A 83 -19.47 -12.41 3.26
CA ASP A 83 -19.50 -13.76 2.68
C ASP A 83 -18.11 -14.42 2.66
N LEU A 84 -17.03 -13.64 2.76
CA LEU A 84 -15.67 -14.17 2.92
C LEU A 84 -15.38 -14.46 4.39
N LEU A 85 -15.85 -13.62 5.31
CA LEU A 85 -15.71 -13.85 6.76
C LEU A 85 -16.42 -15.12 7.25
N ARG A 86 -17.47 -15.56 6.55
CA ARG A 86 -18.14 -16.85 6.83
C ARG A 86 -17.41 -18.06 6.25
N ARG A 87 -16.51 -17.84 5.28
CA ARG A 87 -15.82 -18.92 4.55
C ARG A 87 -14.38 -19.09 4.99
N TYR A 88 -13.74 -18.03 5.46
CA TYR A 88 -12.33 -18.02 5.80
C TYR A 88 -12.11 -17.52 7.23
N CYS A 89 -11.21 -18.19 7.95
CA CYS A 89 -10.73 -17.73 9.24
C CYS A 89 -9.89 -16.46 9.06
N VAL A 90 -10.26 -15.39 9.78
CA VAL A 90 -9.49 -14.15 9.82
C VAL A 90 -9.01 -13.90 11.24
N SER A 91 -7.72 -13.67 11.40
CA SER A 91 -7.08 -13.53 12.71
C SER A 91 -5.95 -12.50 12.68
N ASN A 92 -5.32 -12.27 13.83
CA ASN A 92 -4.12 -11.42 13.96
C ASN A 92 -4.25 -10.01 13.36
N VAL A 93 -5.45 -9.44 13.42
CA VAL A 93 -5.71 -8.08 12.95
C VAL A 93 -5.07 -7.08 13.92
N ARG A 94 -3.99 -6.44 13.48
CA ARG A 94 -3.19 -5.50 14.29
C ARG A 94 -2.87 -4.25 13.49
N VAL A 95 -2.69 -3.13 14.19
CA VAL A 95 -2.35 -1.85 13.58
C VAL A 95 -1.07 -1.28 14.18
N CYS A 96 -0.23 -0.67 13.36
CA CYS A 96 0.99 0.02 13.76
C CYS A 96 1.02 1.43 13.13
N SER A 97 1.63 2.41 13.79
CA SER A 97 1.78 3.75 13.23
C SER A 97 3.19 4.24 13.50
N VAL A 98 3.87 4.71 12.45
CA VAL A 98 5.24 5.19 12.52
C VAL A 98 5.24 6.66 12.10
N PRO A 99 5.27 7.62 13.04
CA PRO A 99 5.44 9.02 12.71
C PRO A 99 6.87 9.29 12.24
N CYS A 100 7.00 10.07 11.18
CA CYS A 100 8.27 10.46 10.55
C CYS A 100 8.33 11.98 10.25
N GLY A 101 7.43 12.78 10.82
CA GLY A 101 7.31 14.22 10.58
C GLY A 101 8.45 15.03 11.17
N ILE A 102 8.15 16.24 11.65
CA ILE A 102 9.15 17.11 12.27
C ILE A 102 9.93 16.33 13.35
N MET A 103 11.26 16.39 13.26
CA MET A 103 12.21 15.65 14.12
C MET A 103 12.02 14.12 14.13
N ASN A 104 11.37 13.51 13.14
CA ASN A 104 10.99 12.08 13.10
C ASN A 104 9.95 11.64 14.16
N TYR A 105 9.24 12.57 14.80
CA TYR A 105 8.27 12.25 15.87
C TYR A 105 6.85 12.75 15.62
N LEU A 106 6.66 13.79 14.80
CA LEU A 106 5.30 14.28 14.49
C LEU A 106 4.59 13.39 13.46
N GLY A 107 3.28 13.19 13.64
CA GLY A 107 2.49 12.27 12.80
C GLY A 107 2.03 12.82 11.44
N ASN A 108 2.44 14.03 11.03
CA ASN A 108 2.04 14.62 9.73
C ASN A 108 2.73 13.96 8.51
N LYS A 109 3.73 13.12 8.76
CA LYS A 109 4.41 12.25 7.80
C LYS A 109 4.69 10.90 8.46
N GLY A 110 4.94 9.89 7.64
CA GLY A 110 5.20 8.51 8.08
C GLY A 110 4.13 7.55 7.59
N SER A 111 3.85 6.50 8.36
CA SER A 111 2.91 5.45 7.93
C SER A 111 1.90 5.02 8.99
N VAL A 112 0.82 4.43 8.49
CA VAL A 112 -0.10 3.60 9.27
C VAL A 112 -0.22 2.25 8.57
N SER A 113 0.08 1.18 9.31
CA SER A 113 0.14 -0.18 8.79
C SER A 113 -0.89 -1.08 9.46
N VAL A 114 -1.48 -2.01 8.70
CA VAL A 114 -2.39 -3.05 9.17
C VAL A 114 -1.79 -4.41 8.83
N SER A 115 -1.63 -5.25 9.85
CA SER A 115 -1.36 -6.70 9.72
C SER A 115 -2.66 -7.46 9.90
N MET A 116 -2.88 -8.51 9.12
CA MET A 116 -3.94 -9.49 9.36
C MET A 116 -3.59 -10.83 8.71
N SER A 117 -4.18 -11.91 9.20
CA SER A 117 -4.08 -13.25 8.58
C SER A 117 -5.44 -13.66 8.02
N ILE A 118 -5.41 -14.26 6.83
CA ILE A 118 -6.56 -14.97 6.24
C ILE A 118 -6.10 -16.41 6.04
N GLU A 119 -6.69 -17.33 6.78
CA GLU A 119 -6.22 -18.71 6.89
C GLU A 119 -4.73 -18.78 7.25
N GLY A 120 -3.92 -19.51 6.47
CA GLY A 120 -2.47 -19.61 6.66
C GLY A 120 -1.66 -18.47 6.04
N THR A 121 -2.30 -17.45 5.46
CA THR A 121 -1.59 -16.37 4.73
C THR A 121 -1.67 -15.04 5.45
N SER A 122 -0.51 -14.44 5.71
CA SER A 122 -0.38 -13.12 6.34
C SER A 122 -0.32 -11.97 5.32
N PHE A 123 -1.01 -10.89 5.65
CA PHE A 123 -1.16 -9.68 4.85
C PHE A 123 -0.67 -8.46 5.63
N CYS A 124 0.10 -7.60 4.96
CA CYS A 124 0.47 -6.28 5.48
C CYS A 124 0.07 -5.18 4.50
N PHE A 125 -0.72 -4.22 4.98
CA PHE A 125 -1.12 -3.03 4.22
C PHE A 125 -0.51 -1.80 4.86
N ILE A 126 0.32 -1.05 4.14
CA ILE A 126 1.02 0.14 4.61
C ILE A 126 0.51 1.35 3.84
N ALA A 127 -0.15 2.27 4.53
CA ALA A 127 -0.48 3.60 3.99
C ALA A 127 0.59 4.60 4.46
N ALA A 128 1.29 5.26 3.53
CA ALA A 128 2.35 6.21 3.84
C ALA A 128 2.11 7.60 3.24
N HIS A 129 2.61 8.61 3.94
CA HIS A 129 2.75 9.98 3.43
C HIS A 129 4.17 10.44 3.73
N LEU A 130 5.03 10.43 2.71
CA LEU A 130 6.46 10.70 2.85
C LEU A 130 6.80 12.18 2.64
N ALA A 131 8.04 12.54 2.96
CA ALA A 131 8.55 13.90 2.91
C ALA A 131 8.34 14.53 1.53
N SER A 132 7.71 15.71 1.53
CA SER A 132 7.53 16.50 0.31
C SER A 132 8.76 17.36 0.02
N GLY A 133 8.86 17.82 -1.22
CA GLY A 133 9.95 18.67 -1.69
C GLY A 133 10.41 18.26 -3.09
N GLU A 134 10.89 19.24 -3.84
CA GLU A 134 11.39 19.09 -5.21
C GLU A 134 12.84 19.56 -5.35
N LYS A 135 13.50 19.92 -4.24
CA LYS A 135 14.91 20.29 -4.28
C LYS A 135 15.73 19.03 -4.52
N LYS A 136 16.84 19.18 -5.23
CA LYS A 136 17.82 18.09 -5.40
C LYS A 136 18.23 17.53 -4.04
N GLY A 137 18.15 16.20 -3.87
CA GLY A 137 18.45 15.51 -2.61
C GLY A 137 17.24 15.34 -1.67
N ASP A 138 16.07 15.89 -1.99
CA ASP A 138 14.86 15.68 -1.18
C ASP A 138 14.41 14.21 -1.17
N GLU A 139 14.79 13.43 -2.18
CA GLU A 139 14.61 11.97 -2.22
C GLU A 139 15.28 11.28 -1.04
N GLY A 140 16.46 11.74 -0.60
CA GLY A 140 17.13 11.18 0.57
C GLY A 140 16.29 11.29 1.85
N ARG A 141 15.48 12.34 1.99
CA ARG A 141 14.54 12.49 3.11
C ARG A 141 13.41 11.46 3.03
N ARG A 142 12.90 11.18 1.83
CA ARG A 142 11.90 10.12 1.61
C ARG A 142 12.48 8.74 1.91
N ASN A 143 13.67 8.46 1.39
CA ASN A 143 14.39 7.21 1.60
C ASN A 143 14.63 6.95 3.09
N HIS A 144 15.09 7.95 3.84
CA HIS A 144 15.27 7.84 5.29
C HIS A 144 13.96 7.49 6.01
N GLN A 145 12.84 8.11 5.63
CA GLN A 145 11.54 7.79 6.22
C GLN A 145 11.07 6.37 5.87
N VAL A 146 11.35 5.89 4.65
CA VAL A 146 11.07 4.51 4.25
C VAL A 146 11.85 3.54 5.14
N SER A 147 13.16 3.76 5.34
CA SER A 147 13.99 2.95 6.24
C SER A 147 13.47 2.95 7.67
N GLU A 148 13.02 4.11 8.18
CA GLU A 148 12.42 4.21 9.52
C GLU A 148 11.10 3.45 9.62
N ILE A 149 10.26 3.48 8.58
CA ILE A 149 9.01 2.71 8.53
C ILE A 149 9.31 1.21 8.56
N PHE A 150 10.31 0.74 7.79
CA PHE A 150 10.74 -0.66 7.85
C PHE A 150 11.25 -1.06 9.23
N ARG A 151 12.11 -0.23 9.83
CA ARG A 151 12.74 -0.50 11.13
C ARG A 151 11.74 -0.53 12.28
N ARG A 152 10.75 0.37 12.28
CA ARG A 152 9.84 0.58 13.43
C ARG A 152 8.51 -0.14 13.32
N THR A 153 8.10 -0.57 12.13
CA THR A 153 6.84 -1.30 11.96
C THR A 153 7.01 -2.74 12.43
N SER A 154 6.37 -3.07 13.54
CA SER A 154 6.36 -4.42 14.10
C SER A 154 5.00 -4.75 14.72
N PHE A 155 4.63 -6.02 14.67
CA PHE A 155 3.38 -6.54 15.21
C PHE A 155 3.68 -7.66 16.23
N PRO A 156 3.41 -7.45 17.53
CA PRO A 156 3.71 -8.44 18.58
C PRO A 156 3.01 -9.78 18.31
N ARG A 157 3.70 -10.91 18.37
CA ARG A 157 3.11 -12.25 18.23
C ARG A 157 2.71 -12.83 19.59
N SER A 158 1.72 -13.72 19.62
CA SER A 158 1.34 -14.43 20.85
C SER A 158 2.30 -15.59 21.07
N HIS A 159 2.56 -15.97 22.33
CA HIS A 159 3.37 -17.15 22.68
C HIS A 159 2.86 -18.48 22.12
N LYS A 160 1.62 -18.53 21.60
CA LYS A 160 1.04 -19.71 20.93
C LYS A 160 1.38 -19.82 19.44
N ASP A 161 1.96 -18.77 18.83
CA ASP A 161 2.49 -18.82 17.47
C ASP A 161 3.93 -19.39 17.55
N ASP A 162 4.08 -20.65 17.15
CA ASP A 162 5.27 -21.50 17.28
C ASP A 162 6.65 -20.84 16.99
N ASP A 163 7.65 -21.24 17.78
CA ASP A 163 9.12 -21.08 17.71
C ASP A 163 9.75 -19.69 17.35
N LYS A 164 8.94 -18.63 17.21
CA LYS A 164 9.42 -17.29 16.79
C LYS A 164 9.08 -16.23 17.83
N ASN A 165 9.96 -16.08 18.83
CA ASN A 165 9.89 -15.04 19.87
C ASN A 165 10.05 -13.59 19.35
N HIS A 166 10.21 -13.39 18.03
CA HIS A 166 10.37 -12.06 17.43
C HIS A 166 9.04 -11.54 16.85
N PRO A 167 8.76 -10.23 16.98
CA PRO A 167 7.56 -9.63 16.41
C PRO A 167 7.57 -9.75 14.88
N LEU A 168 6.38 -9.83 14.30
CA LEU A 168 6.22 -9.87 12.84
C LEU A 168 6.54 -8.48 12.26
N THR A 169 7.56 -8.39 11.41
CA THR A 169 7.94 -7.17 10.68
C THR A 169 7.26 -7.10 9.32
N ILE A 170 7.35 -5.97 8.61
CA ILE A 170 6.77 -5.81 7.26
C ILE A 170 7.19 -6.97 6.34
N LEU A 171 8.50 -7.19 6.19
CA LEU A 171 9.05 -8.21 5.28
C LEU A 171 8.83 -9.66 5.75
N GLY A 172 8.32 -9.86 6.96
CA GLY A 172 7.94 -11.18 7.45
C GLY A 172 6.54 -11.64 7.03
N HIS A 173 5.77 -10.80 6.33
CA HIS A 173 4.44 -11.19 5.82
C HIS A 173 4.51 -11.80 4.42
N ASP A 174 3.50 -12.60 4.07
CA ASP A 174 3.44 -13.32 2.79
C ASP A 174 3.00 -12.41 1.63
N ARG A 175 2.11 -11.46 1.92
CA ARG A 175 1.50 -10.53 0.95
C ARG A 175 1.59 -9.11 1.49
N ILE A 176 2.37 -8.26 0.84
CA ILE A 176 2.63 -6.91 1.34
C ILE A 176 2.20 -5.89 0.28
N PHE A 177 1.45 -4.88 0.70
CA PHE A 177 1.00 -3.78 -0.14
C PHE A 177 1.39 -2.45 0.52
N TRP A 178 2.13 -1.62 -0.20
CA TRP A 178 2.56 -0.30 0.26
C TRP A 178 2.01 0.76 -0.67
N PHE A 179 1.27 1.73 -0.13
CA PHE A 179 0.60 2.74 -0.94
C PHE A 179 0.47 4.08 -0.24
N GLY A 180 0.18 5.12 -1.02
CA GLY A 180 -0.11 6.46 -0.52
C GLY A 180 0.64 7.55 -1.28
N ASP A 181 0.75 8.72 -0.67
CA ASP A 181 1.51 9.85 -1.20
C ASP A 181 3.00 9.68 -0.83
N LEU A 182 3.72 8.95 -1.67
CA LEU A 182 5.14 8.69 -1.49
C LEU A 182 6.00 9.89 -1.88
N ASN A 183 5.41 10.91 -2.50
CA ASN A 183 6.03 12.20 -2.81
C ASN A 183 7.32 12.17 -3.65
N TYR A 184 7.71 11.03 -4.23
CA TYR A 184 8.79 10.97 -5.22
C TYR A 184 8.46 11.82 -6.44
N ARG A 185 9.48 12.48 -6.99
CA ARG A 185 9.38 13.47 -8.06
C ARG A 185 10.08 12.98 -9.31
N LEU A 186 10.22 13.86 -10.29
CA LEU A 186 11.02 13.60 -11.50
C LEU A 186 12.39 14.23 -11.37
N TYR A 187 13.43 13.57 -11.86
CA TYR A 187 14.77 14.14 -12.07
C TYR A 187 14.82 15.08 -13.29
N LEU A 188 13.81 15.95 -13.45
CA LEU A 188 13.68 16.88 -14.57
C LEU A 188 13.22 18.26 -14.12
N GLU A 189 13.74 19.28 -14.81
CA GLU A 189 13.23 20.65 -14.77
C GLU A 189 11.88 20.73 -15.49
N ASN A 190 11.10 21.79 -15.27
CA ASN A 190 9.66 21.77 -15.49
C ASN A 190 9.21 21.65 -16.96
N ASP A 191 10.01 22.11 -17.92
CA ASP A 191 9.57 22.26 -19.31
C ASP A 191 9.45 20.91 -20.04
N LEU A 192 10.47 20.06 -19.95
CA LEU A 192 10.48 18.74 -20.61
C LEU A 192 9.37 17.81 -20.11
N PRO A 193 9.11 17.64 -18.79
CA PRO A 193 7.97 16.89 -18.28
C PRO A 193 6.65 17.36 -18.86
N ARG A 194 6.43 18.68 -18.98
CA ARG A 194 5.18 19.21 -19.55
C ARG A 194 5.04 18.89 -21.02
N GLU A 195 6.14 18.91 -21.78
CA GLU A 195 6.14 18.48 -23.17
C GLU A 195 5.79 16.99 -23.31
N LEU A 196 6.44 16.12 -22.53
CA LEU A 196 6.18 14.68 -22.53
C LEU A 196 4.73 14.39 -22.11
N ILE A 197 4.21 15.11 -21.12
CA ILE A 197 2.80 15.00 -20.69
C ILE A 197 1.85 15.41 -21.82
N ARG A 198 2.15 16.50 -22.54
CA ARG A 198 1.33 16.94 -23.68
C ARG A 198 1.32 15.89 -24.80
N LYS A 199 2.45 15.20 -25.02
CA LYS A 199 2.55 14.09 -25.98
C LYS A 199 1.99 12.77 -25.44
N GLN A 200 1.57 12.73 -24.17
CA GLN A 200 1.18 11.52 -23.45
C GLN A 200 2.27 10.42 -23.48
N ASP A 201 3.53 10.82 -23.54
CA ASP A 201 4.67 9.89 -23.56
C ASP A 201 5.04 9.49 -22.13
N TRP A 202 4.21 8.63 -21.55
CA TRP A 202 4.39 8.15 -20.17
C TRP A 202 5.65 7.30 -20.03
N MET A 203 6.02 6.55 -21.08
CA MET A 203 7.20 5.67 -21.04
C MET A 203 8.48 6.49 -20.95
N ALA A 204 8.63 7.55 -21.75
CA ALA A 204 9.78 8.44 -21.66
C ALA A 204 9.81 9.19 -20.33
N LEU A 205 8.65 9.69 -19.87
CA LEU A 205 8.58 10.43 -18.61
C LEU A 205 8.97 9.59 -17.39
N GLN A 206 8.62 8.30 -17.40
CA GLN A 206 8.96 7.35 -16.34
C GLN A 206 10.46 7.08 -16.20
N GLN A 207 11.28 7.32 -17.22
CA GLN A 207 12.74 7.17 -17.13
C GLN A 207 13.36 8.12 -16.09
N PHE A 208 12.65 9.19 -15.75
CA PHE A 208 13.10 10.22 -14.81
C PHE A 208 12.40 10.12 -13.45
N ASP A 209 11.55 9.11 -13.22
CA ASP A 209 10.83 8.93 -11.96
C ASP A 209 11.77 8.48 -10.85
N GLN A 210 11.84 9.25 -9.76
CA GLN A 210 12.71 8.96 -8.63
C GLN A 210 12.38 7.61 -7.97
N LEU A 211 11.09 7.26 -7.85
CA LEU A 211 10.71 5.99 -7.22
C LEU A 211 11.18 4.78 -8.06
N ARG A 212 11.10 4.86 -9.40
CA ARG A 212 11.65 3.80 -10.26
C ARG A 212 13.15 3.58 -10.02
N LYS A 213 13.92 4.64 -9.80
CA LYS A 213 15.34 4.51 -9.42
C LYS A 213 15.52 3.82 -8.06
N GLU A 214 14.69 4.16 -7.08
CA GLU A 214 14.72 3.49 -5.77
C GLU A 214 14.23 2.02 -5.80
N GLN A 215 13.53 1.59 -6.85
CA GLN A 215 13.19 0.19 -7.09
C GLN A 215 14.31 -0.59 -7.79
N GLU A 216 15.11 0.08 -8.63
CA GLU A 216 16.28 -0.51 -9.32
C GLU A 216 17.41 -0.77 -8.32
N ASP A 217 17.80 0.24 -7.54
CA ASP A 217 18.96 0.20 -6.64
C ASP A 217 18.79 1.11 -5.42
N GLY A 218 17.72 0.91 -4.65
CA GLY A 218 17.42 1.77 -3.50
C GLY A 218 16.50 1.17 -2.46
N VAL A 219 15.81 2.03 -1.70
CA VAL A 219 15.03 1.61 -0.51
C VAL A 219 13.82 0.71 -0.84
N PHE A 220 13.44 0.60 -2.11
CA PHE A 220 12.37 -0.26 -2.61
C PHE A 220 12.89 -1.39 -3.50
N GLN A 221 14.17 -1.75 -3.40
CA GLN A 221 14.72 -2.88 -4.16
C GLN A 221 13.88 -4.15 -3.95
N GLY A 222 13.53 -4.81 -5.06
CA GLY A 222 12.69 -6.02 -5.08
C GLY A 222 11.18 -5.79 -4.95
N TRP A 223 10.73 -4.57 -4.64
CA TRP A 223 9.31 -4.20 -4.67
C TRP A 223 8.84 -4.03 -6.11
N LYS A 224 7.61 -4.47 -6.36
CA LYS A 224 6.98 -4.42 -7.68
C LYS A 224 5.95 -3.29 -7.73
N GLU A 225 5.84 -2.66 -8.88
CA GLU A 225 4.79 -1.68 -9.21
C GLU A 225 4.25 -1.98 -10.61
N GLY A 226 2.99 -1.62 -10.85
CA GLY A 226 2.35 -1.78 -12.15
C GLY A 226 2.92 -0.84 -13.20
N ASN A 227 2.66 -1.14 -14.47
CA ASN A 227 2.93 -0.16 -15.51
C ASN A 227 2.06 1.08 -15.28
N ILE A 228 2.67 2.28 -15.32
CA ILE A 228 1.94 3.53 -15.18
C ILE A 228 1.57 4.01 -16.58
N GLU A 229 0.29 3.86 -16.91
CA GLU A 229 -0.29 4.25 -18.21
C GLU A 229 -1.21 5.48 -18.08
N PHE A 230 -1.06 6.23 -16.99
CA PHE A 230 -1.87 7.41 -16.68
C PHE A 230 -0.96 8.61 -16.37
N ALA A 231 -1.44 9.82 -16.67
CA ALA A 231 -0.66 11.04 -16.43
C ALA A 231 -0.35 11.28 -14.93
N PRO A 232 0.68 12.09 -14.61
CA PRO A 232 1.05 12.46 -13.25
C PRO A 232 -0.13 12.88 -12.38
N THR A 233 -0.16 12.44 -11.12
CA THR A 233 -1.30 12.64 -10.21
C THR A 233 -1.23 13.96 -9.45
N TYR A 234 -0.09 14.65 -9.49
CA TYR A 234 0.20 15.89 -8.78
C TYR A 234 0.99 16.85 -9.70
N LYS A 235 0.90 18.18 -9.61
CA LYS A 235 0.00 19.01 -8.79
C LYS A 235 -1.04 19.70 -9.68
N TYR A 236 -2.31 19.43 -9.47
CA TYR A 236 -3.40 20.11 -10.18
C TYR A 236 -3.76 21.46 -9.55
N SER A 237 -4.29 22.39 -10.36
CA SER A 237 -4.79 23.68 -9.90
C SER A 237 -6.14 23.50 -9.21
N SER A 238 -6.32 24.14 -8.06
CA SER A 238 -7.59 24.13 -7.34
C SER A 238 -8.70 24.90 -8.08
N LEU A 239 -8.35 25.77 -9.03
CA LEU A 239 -9.27 26.64 -9.76
C LEU A 239 -9.68 26.08 -11.13
N ASN A 240 -8.92 25.14 -11.69
CA ASN A 240 -9.23 24.47 -12.94
C ASN A 240 -8.78 23.01 -12.82
N GLY A 241 -9.75 22.13 -12.56
CA GLY A 241 -9.53 20.75 -12.13
C GLY A 241 -8.48 20.04 -12.96
N ASN A 242 -8.51 20.14 -14.30
CA ASN A 242 -7.65 19.34 -15.18
C ASN A 242 -6.32 20.01 -15.56
N ARG A 243 -6.01 21.18 -15.01
CA ARG A 243 -4.77 21.92 -15.33
C ARG A 243 -3.73 21.73 -14.23
N TYR A 244 -2.50 21.36 -14.59
CA TYR A 244 -1.39 21.38 -13.64
C TYR A 244 -1.05 22.80 -13.18
N SER A 245 -0.82 22.97 -11.88
CA SER A 245 -0.41 24.25 -11.27
C SER A 245 0.85 24.82 -11.93
N GLY A 246 0.88 26.13 -12.18
CA GLY A 246 2.03 26.82 -12.77
C GLY A 246 2.26 26.54 -14.25
N GLY A 247 1.26 26.01 -14.97
CA GLY A 247 1.25 26.00 -16.43
C GLY A 247 0.89 27.37 -17.01
N LEU A 248 1.23 27.61 -18.29
CA LEU A 248 0.87 28.85 -18.98
C LEU A 248 -0.64 28.89 -19.31
N PRO A 249 -1.30 30.07 -19.21
CA PRO A 249 -0.81 31.28 -18.57
C PRO A 249 -0.70 31.10 -17.05
N SER A 250 0.43 31.55 -16.50
CA SER A 250 0.71 31.53 -15.06
C SER A 250 -0.33 32.39 -14.34
N ARG A 251 -0.99 31.82 -13.33
CA ARG A 251 -1.97 32.55 -12.52
C ARG A 251 -1.29 33.09 -11.27
N PHE A 252 -1.65 34.33 -10.90
CA PHE A 252 -1.16 34.97 -9.68
C PHE A 252 -1.37 34.04 -8.47
N ARG A 253 -0.30 33.79 -7.69
CA ARG A 253 -0.21 32.88 -6.51
C ARG A 253 -0.11 31.37 -6.78
N GLU A 254 -0.09 30.89 -8.03
CA GLU A 254 0.22 29.48 -8.29
C GLU A 254 1.74 29.24 -8.21
N LYS A 255 2.21 28.55 -7.17
CA LYS A 255 3.61 28.08 -7.12
C LYS A 255 3.82 27.06 -8.23
N GLN A 256 4.80 27.32 -9.09
CA GLN A 256 5.22 26.40 -10.11
C GLN A 256 5.75 25.11 -9.45
N ARG A 257 5.22 23.97 -9.89
CA ARG A 257 5.62 22.63 -9.48
C ARG A 257 5.74 21.78 -10.74
N THR A 258 6.75 20.93 -10.79
CA THR A 258 6.85 19.93 -11.86
C THR A 258 5.79 18.84 -11.58
N PRO A 259 4.95 18.47 -12.57
CA PRO A 259 4.03 17.36 -12.39
C PRO A 259 4.76 16.06 -12.08
N ALA A 260 4.24 15.24 -11.17
CA ALA A 260 4.85 13.98 -10.74
C ALA A 260 3.81 12.92 -10.31
N TRP A 261 4.20 11.65 -10.35
CA TRP A 261 3.46 10.54 -9.77
C TRP A 261 3.82 10.40 -8.29
N CYS A 262 3.20 11.25 -7.46
CA CYS A 262 3.38 11.21 -6.00
C CYS A 262 2.61 10.04 -5.36
N ASP A 263 1.48 9.65 -5.96
CA ASP A 263 0.52 8.68 -5.40
C ASP A 263 0.76 7.29 -6.00
N ARG A 264 1.25 6.34 -5.19
CA ARG A 264 1.83 5.08 -5.69
C ARG A 264 1.28 3.86 -4.97
N ILE A 265 1.30 2.70 -5.63
CA ILE A 265 0.87 1.41 -5.07
C ILE A 265 1.86 0.33 -5.47
N LEU A 266 2.68 -0.10 -4.51
CA LEU A 266 3.66 -1.15 -4.65
C LEU A 266 3.23 -2.42 -3.91
N TRP A 267 3.80 -3.55 -4.30
CA TRP A 267 3.65 -4.81 -3.58
C TRP A 267 4.94 -5.60 -3.49
N TYR A 268 5.01 -6.46 -2.48
CA TYR A 268 6.09 -7.41 -2.26
C TYR A 268 5.50 -8.76 -1.83
N GLY A 269 6.23 -9.84 -2.12
CA GLY A 269 5.84 -11.21 -1.80
C GLY A 269 5.39 -12.02 -3.03
N LYS A 270 5.24 -13.33 -2.81
CA LYS A 270 4.81 -14.30 -3.84
C LYS A 270 3.30 -14.33 -3.95
N GLY A 271 2.76 -14.98 -4.99
CA GLY A 271 1.31 -15.22 -5.11
C GLY A 271 0.43 -13.97 -5.29
N VAL A 272 1.03 -12.81 -5.59
CA VAL A 272 0.33 -11.56 -5.93
C VAL A 272 0.47 -11.28 -7.42
N ARG A 273 -0.67 -11.05 -8.08
CA ARG A 273 -0.74 -10.58 -9.46
C ARG A 273 -1.62 -9.34 -9.53
N GLN A 274 -1.05 -8.23 -9.98
CA GLN A 274 -1.84 -7.03 -10.26
C GLN A 274 -2.70 -7.25 -11.51
N ILE A 275 -3.97 -6.87 -11.43
CA ILE A 275 -4.96 -6.96 -12.51
C ILE A 275 -5.12 -5.61 -13.19
N SER A 276 -5.17 -4.52 -12.42
CA SER A 276 -5.28 -3.17 -12.97
C SER A 276 -4.59 -2.15 -12.06
N TYR A 277 -4.16 -1.05 -12.66
CA TYR A 277 -3.55 0.08 -11.99
C TYR A 277 -3.93 1.37 -12.71
N PHE A 278 -4.67 2.27 -12.07
CA PHE A 278 -5.26 3.43 -12.74
C PHE A 278 -5.47 4.62 -11.82
N ARG A 279 -5.62 5.79 -12.44
CA ARG A 279 -5.99 7.05 -11.82
C ARG A 279 -7.48 7.35 -12.07
N SER A 280 -8.15 7.95 -11.11
CA SER A 280 -9.53 8.47 -11.24
C SER A 280 -9.55 10.00 -11.39
N GLU A 281 -10.48 10.53 -12.18
CA GLU A 281 -10.61 11.97 -12.47
C GLU A 281 -11.42 12.76 -11.43
N SER A 282 -11.17 12.50 -10.15
CA SER A 282 -11.79 13.26 -9.07
C SER A 282 -11.05 14.58 -8.83
N ASN A 283 -11.79 15.69 -8.85
CA ASN A 283 -11.23 17.05 -8.81
C ASN A 283 -11.29 17.68 -7.40
N PHE A 284 -11.57 16.90 -6.36
CA PHE A 284 -11.69 17.38 -4.97
C PHE A 284 -10.36 17.79 -4.32
N SER A 285 -9.24 17.42 -4.92
CA SER A 285 -7.88 17.68 -4.43
C SER A 285 -6.98 18.12 -5.59
N ASP A 286 -5.85 18.72 -5.25
CA ASP A 286 -4.71 18.92 -6.15
C ASP A 286 -3.98 17.62 -6.51
N HIS A 287 -4.38 16.50 -5.88
CA HIS A 287 -4.04 15.14 -6.25
C HIS A 287 -5.20 14.42 -6.95
N ARG A 288 -4.87 13.42 -7.77
CA ARG A 288 -5.82 12.49 -8.36
C ARG A 288 -5.79 11.13 -7.67
N PRO A 289 -6.95 10.55 -7.27
CA PRO A 289 -6.97 9.25 -6.63
C PRO A 289 -6.38 8.15 -7.52
N VAL A 290 -5.64 7.24 -6.90
CA VAL A 290 -5.02 6.08 -7.56
C VAL A 290 -5.63 4.80 -6.99
N SER A 291 -5.86 3.82 -7.84
CA SER A 291 -6.48 2.54 -7.50
C SER A 291 -5.75 1.39 -8.18
N ALA A 292 -5.66 0.26 -7.48
CA ALA A 292 -5.14 -0.98 -8.03
C ALA A 292 -6.03 -2.15 -7.62
N LEU A 293 -6.16 -3.12 -8.51
CA LEU A 293 -6.83 -4.40 -8.24
C LEU A 293 -5.79 -5.51 -8.29
N PHE A 294 -5.83 -6.43 -7.32
CA PHE A 294 -4.92 -7.56 -7.23
C PHE A 294 -5.69 -8.88 -7.12
N ALA A 295 -5.18 -9.91 -7.79
CA ALA A 295 -5.46 -11.30 -7.45
C ALA A 295 -4.37 -11.80 -6.50
N THR A 296 -4.77 -12.44 -5.41
CA THR A 296 -3.84 -13.03 -4.43
C THR A 296 -4.25 -14.47 -4.14
N GLN A 297 -3.25 -15.35 -4.05
CA GLN A 297 -3.44 -16.72 -3.55
C GLN A 297 -3.34 -16.73 -2.03
N ILE A 298 -4.24 -17.48 -1.39
CA ILE A 298 -4.21 -17.78 0.05
C ILE A 298 -4.01 -19.28 0.25
N GLU A 299 -3.29 -19.62 1.30
CA GLU A 299 -3.05 -20.99 1.73
C GLU A 299 -4.12 -21.35 2.76
N VAL A 300 -4.95 -22.33 2.42
CA VAL A 300 -5.99 -22.86 3.31
C VAL A 300 -5.45 -24.12 3.95
N ALA A 301 -5.27 -24.10 5.27
CA ALA A 301 -4.90 -25.31 6.00
C ALA A 301 -6.03 -26.33 5.84
N LYS A 302 -5.72 -27.52 5.33
CA LYS A 302 -6.64 -28.66 5.44
C LYS A 302 -6.66 -29.07 6.90
N SER A 303 -7.79 -28.89 7.58
CA SER A 303 -8.07 -29.67 8.76
C SER A 303 -8.24 -31.11 8.30
N ASP A 304 -7.23 -31.96 8.53
CA ASP A 304 -7.45 -33.39 8.43
C ASP A 304 -8.58 -33.75 9.42
N PRO A 305 -9.62 -34.50 8.99
CA PRO A 305 -10.60 -34.98 9.94
C PRO A 305 -9.85 -35.81 10.98
N ILE A 306 -9.92 -35.38 12.24
CA ILE A 306 -9.45 -36.15 13.38
C ILE A 306 -10.24 -37.46 13.37
N VAL A 307 -9.71 -38.49 12.70
CA VAL A 307 -10.14 -39.86 12.92
C VAL A 307 -9.59 -40.22 14.29
N ALA A 308 -10.40 -39.96 15.32
CA ALA A 308 -10.12 -40.47 16.64
C ALA A 308 -9.97 -42.00 16.53
N PRO A 309 -8.83 -42.60 16.90
CA PRO A 309 -8.73 -44.03 17.00
C PRO A 309 -9.72 -44.46 18.08
N LEU A 310 -10.66 -45.35 17.74
CA LEU A 310 -11.44 -46.06 18.74
C LEU A 310 -10.48 -46.76 19.71
N PRO A 311 -10.69 -46.68 21.03
CA PRO A 311 -9.81 -47.36 21.97
C PRO A 311 -9.95 -48.88 21.75
N ALA A 312 -8.85 -49.52 21.37
CA ALA A 312 -8.76 -50.97 21.37
C ALA A 312 -8.94 -51.46 22.80
N ILE A 313 -9.95 -52.30 23.01
CA ILE A 313 -10.20 -53.02 24.26
C ILE A 313 -9.00 -53.95 24.48
N PHE A 314 -8.17 -53.65 25.49
CA PHE A 314 -7.12 -54.55 25.93
C PHE A 314 -7.73 -55.69 26.76
N THR A 315 -7.76 -56.90 26.20
CA THR A 315 -7.85 -58.13 26.99
C THR A 315 -6.47 -58.51 27.49
N SER A 316 -6.34 -58.51 28.82
CA SER A 316 -5.23 -59.07 29.59
C SER A 316 -4.95 -60.53 29.20
N THR A 317 -3.67 -60.86 29.00
CA THR A 317 -3.05 -62.09 29.54
C THR A 317 -1.53 -62.03 29.35
N ALA A 318 -0.79 -62.02 30.45
CA ALA A 318 0.59 -62.51 30.55
C ALA A 318 0.51 -64.01 30.95
N PRO A 319 1.56 -64.86 30.79
CA PRO A 319 2.88 -64.62 31.37
C PRO A 319 4.14 -65.17 30.65
N SER A 320 5.32 -64.67 31.10
CA SER A 320 6.65 -65.34 31.22
C SER A 320 7.38 -65.82 29.93
N THR A 321 8.70 -65.71 29.71
CA THR A 321 9.90 -65.67 30.59
C THR A 321 11.18 -65.32 29.76
N GLN A 322 12.20 -64.72 30.40
CA GLN A 322 13.68 -64.87 30.16
C GLN A 322 14.28 -64.31 28.82
N LEU A 323 15.49 -63.75 28.70
CA LEU A 323 16.64 -63.37 29.54
C LEU A 323 17.64 -62.60 28.61
N GLN A 324 18.47 -61.69 29.18
CA GLN A 324 19.79 -61.22 28.67
C GLN A 324 19.83 -60.40 27.35
N THR A 325 20.67 -59.38 27.09
CA THR A 325 21.86 -58.73 27.68
C THR A 325 21.96 -57.34 27.00
N GLY A 326 22.14 -56.23 27.72
CA GLY A 326 23.41 -55.49 27.79
C GLY A 326 23.84 -54.74 26.52
N LYS A 327 23.69 -53.40 26.48
CA LYS A 327 24.79 -52.43 26.24
C LYS A 327 24.29 -50.97 26.24
N SER A 328 24.99 -50.17 27.03
CA SER A 328 24.97 -48.72 27.15
C SER A 328 25.66 -48.07 25.96
N VAL A 329 25.10 -46.98 25.39
CA VAL A 329 25.86 -45.87 24.78
C VAL A 329 25.06 -44.56 24.88
N HIS A 330 25.67 -43.59 25.58
CA HIS A 330 25.63 -42.13 25.50
C HIS A 330 24.40 -41.33 25.03
N CYS A 331 24.00 -40.43 25.93
CA CYS A 331 23.26 -39.20 25.69
C CYS A 331 24.27 -38.05 25.56
N GLU A 332 24.18 -37.24 24.51
CA GLU A 332 24.68 -35.85 24.50
C GLU A 332 23.69 -34.94 23.77
N ASN A 333 23.26 -33.92 24.50
CA ASN A 333 22.59 -32.72 24.01
C ASN A 333 23.60 -31.84 23.26
N ALA A 334 23.12 -31.03 22.31
CA ALA A 334 23.19 -29.55 22.36
C ALA A 334 23.18 -28.87 20.96
N THR A 335 22.11 -28.09 20.75
CA THR A 335 22.05 -26.73 20.17
C THR A 335 22.77 -26.34 18.86
N SER A 336 21.93 -26.02 17.86
CA SER A 336 21.73 -24.70 17.24
C SER A 336 22.91 -23.71 17.16
N THR A 337 23.22 -23.23 15.96
CA THR A 337 23.86 -21.92 15.76
C THR A 337 23.37 -21.25 14.48
N SER A 338 22.34 -20.42 14.60
CA SER A 338 22.20 -19.19 13.81
C SER A 338 22.59 -18.03 14.72
N MET A 339 23.27 -17.03 14.15
CA MET A 339 23.65 -15.70 14.68
C MET A 339 25.16 -15.45 14.61
N SER A 340 25.61 -14.88 13.50
CA SER A 340 26.80 -14.03 13.49
C SER A 340 26.54 -12.82 12.59
N LEU A 341 27.18 -11.70 12.94
CA LEU A 341 27.09 -10.35 12.36
C LEU A 341 26.14 -9.38 13.08
N ILE A 342 26.61 -8.85 14.22
CA ILE A 342 26.69 -7.41 14.55
C ILE A 342 27.60 -7.26 15.81
N VAL A 343 28.38 -6.17 15.83
CA VAL A 343 29.32 -5.64 16.83
C VAL A 343 30.80 -6.04 16.67
N LYS A 344 31.60 -5.09 16.19
CA LYS A 344 32.88 -4.68 16.82
C LYS A 344 33.09 -3.16 16.67
N ASP A 345 33.11 -2.53 17.83
CA ASP A 345 33.48 -1.18 18.27
C ASP A 345 34.77 -0.60 17.62
N THR A 346 34.72 0.67 17.14
CA THR A 346 35.32 1.92 17.70
C THR A 346 36.82 1.93 17.98
N GLU A 347 37.55 2.82 17.29
CA GLU A 347 38.57 3.69 17.90
C GLU A 347 39.02 4.81 16.94
N SER A 348 39.52 5.92 17.53
CA SER A 348 40.17 7.13 16.98
C SER A 348 39.29 8.37 16.66
N LEU A 349 39.18 9.23 17.69
CA LEU A 349 38.97 10.68 17.60
C LEU A 349 40.35 11.40 17.60
N PRO A 350 40.46 12.58 16.99
CA PRO A 350 41.38 13.61 17.46
C PRO A 350 40.67 14.86 17.99
N GLU A 351 41.34 15.48 18.97
CA GLU A 351 40.98 16.64 19.78
C GLU A 351 40.98 18.02 19.07
N ALA A 352 40.24 18.93 19.72
CA ALA A 352 40.44 20.39 19.87
C ALA A 352 40.09 21.29 18.65
N THR A 353 39.57 22.51 18.78
CA THR A 353 39.55 23.49 19.89
C THR A 353 38.37 24.46 19.70
N LEU A 354 37.60 24.73 20.75
CA LEU A 354 36.68 25.88 20.83
C LEU A 354 37.46 27.10 21.38
N LYS A 355 37.32 28.25 20.72
CA LYS A 355 37.58 29.56 21.33
C LYS A 355 36.27 30.35 21.37
N LEU A 356 36.13 31.05 22.51
CA LEU A 356 34.99 31.79 23.06
C LEU A 356 34.17 32.64 22.08
#